data_AF-A0AAV1W0N5-F1
#
_entry.id   AF-A0AAV1W0N5-F1
#
_cell.length_a   1.000
_cell.length_b   1.000
_cell.length_c   1.000
_cell.angle_alpha   90.00
_cell.angle_beta   90.00
_cell.angle_gamma   90.00
#
_symmetry.space_group_name_H-M   'P 1'
#
loop_
_entity.id
_entity.type
_entity.pdbx_description
1 polymer ?
#
loop_
_entity_poly.entity_id
_entity_poly.type
_entity_poly.pdbx_seq_one_letter_code
_entity_poly.pdbx_strand_id
1 'polypeptide(L)'
;MLILSSAYLWQLMRYNILQLLKNLRFHSHGKEITDVDILQWANSKVSNSGSQSCMNSFKDKSLSDRIFFRELLSSVQPRAVNWNLVTKGVTDQEKKMNATYIISIARKLGCSIFLLPEDITEVV
;
A
#
# COMPACT_ATOMS: atom_id res chain seq x y z
N MET A 1 19.21 -6.85 -25.06
CA MET A 1 18.95 -5.60 -24.32
C MET A 1 17.79 -5.73 -23.33
N LEU A 2 16.60 -6.19 -23.75
CA LEU A 2 15.42 -6.33 -22.86
C LEU A 2 15.59 -7.33 -21.68
N ILE A 3 16.35 -8.41 -21.87
CA ILE A 3 16.58 -9.41 -20.81
C ILE A 3 17.43 -8.84 -19.67
N LEU A 4 18.43 -8.01 -20.01
CA LEU A 4 19.31 -7.37 -19.02
C LEU A 4 18.56 -6.31 -18.20
N SER A 5 17.67 -5.54 -18.82
CA SER A 5 16.86 -4.55 -18.10
C SER A 5 15.88 -5.20 -17.13
N SER A 6 15.21 -6.30 -17.52
CA SER A 6 14.30 -7.01 -16.61
C SER A 6 15.04 -7.69 -15.46
N ALA A 7 16.22 -8.29 -15.73
CA ALA A 7 17.06 -8.87 -14.69
C ALA A 7 17.53 -7.82 -13.68
N TYR A 8 17.93 -6.63 -14.14
CA TYR A 8 18.33 -5.53 -13.26
C TYR A 8 17.17 -5.01 -12.40
N LEU A 9 15.99 -4.83 -12.98
CA LEU A 9 14.78 -4.45 -12.24
C LEU A 9 14.44 -5.46 -11.14
N TRP A 10 14.51 -6.75 -11.43
CA TRP A 10 14.27 -7.79 -10.44
C TRP A 10 15.27 -7.74 -9.29
N GLN A 11 16.57 -7.54 -9.58
CA GLN A 11 17.59 -7.39 -8.54
C GLN A 11 17.34 -6.15 -7.68
N LEU A 12 16.92 -5.04 -8.27
CA LEU A 12 16.58 -3.82 -7.54
C LEU A 12 15.37 -4.01 -6.62
N MET A 13 14.32 -4.69 -7.10
CA MET A 13 13.16 -5.07 -6.28
C MET A 13 13.58 -5.96 -5.11
N ARG A 14 14.36 -7.00 -5.38
CA ARG A 14 14.88 -7.92 -4.34
C ARG A 14 15.71 -7.16 -3.30
N TYR A 15 16.62 -6.30 -3.73
CA TYR A 15 17.44 -5.50 -2.84
C TYR A 15 16.59 -4.60 -1.94
N ASN A 16 15.58 -3.93 -2.50
CA ASN A 16 14.70 -3.05 -1.76
C ASN A 16 13.92 -3.78 -0.66
N ILE A 17 13.33 -4.94 -0.98
CA ILE A 17 12.65 -5.79 0.01
C ILE A 17 13.60 -6.23 1.11
N LEU A 18 14.84 -6.61 0.78
CA LEU A 18 15.84 -6.99 1.78
C LEU A 18 16.21 -5.82 2.70
N GLN A 19 16.35 -4.59 2.18
CA GLN A 19 16.58 -3.40 3.00
C GLN A 19 15.38 -3.09 3.91
N LEU A 20 14.16 -3.21 3.39
CA LEU A 20 12.95 -3.01 4.17
C LEU A 20 12.85 -4.03 5.31
N LEU A 21 13.08 -5.32 5.05
CA LEU A 21 13.12 -6.37 6.07
C LEU A 21 14.21 -6.14 7.12
N LYS A 22 15.38 -5.62 6.71
CA LYS A 22 16.47 -5.27 7.63
C LYS A 22 16.08 -4.11 8.54
N ASN A 23 15.49 -3.05 7.96
CA ASN A 23 15.04 -1.89 8.72
C ASN A 23 13.93 -2.26 9.70
N LEU A 24 12.96 -3.06 9.26
CA LEU A 24 11.90 -3.57 10.13
C LEU A 24 12.46 -4.38 11.30
N ARG A 25 13.42 -5.29 11.05
CA ARG A 25 14.09 -6.06 12.11
C ARG A 25 14.84 -5.19 13.13
N PHE A 26 15.42 -4.08 12.70
CA PHE A 26 16.09 -3.15 13.61
C PHE A 26 15.10 -2.47 14.56
N HIS A 27 13.94 -2.05 14.05
CA HIS A 27 12.90 -1.37 14.84
C HIS A 27 12.06 -2.33 15.70
N SER A 28 12.06 -3.62 15.37
CA SER A 28 11.37 -4.67 16.12
C SER A 28 12.26 -5.38 17.14
N HIS A 29 13.45 -4.85 17.45
CA HIS A 29 14.43 -5.44 18.37
C HIS A 29 14.78 -6.89 18.02
N GLY A 30 14.87 -7.22 16.73
CA GLY A 30 15.20 -8.56 16.24
C GLY A 30 14.01 -9.50 16.08
N LYS A 31 12.78 -9.09 16.44
CA LYS A 31 11.56 -9.88 16.16
C LYS A 31 11.29 -9.89 14.66
N GLU A 32 11.04 -11.05 14.07
CA GLU A 32 10.54 -11.12 12.69
C GLU A 32 9.15 -10.49 12.62
N ILE A 33 8.96 -9.57 11.67
CA ILE A 33 7.66 -8.95 11.41
C ILE A 33 6.88 -9.88 10.50
N THR A 34 5.72 -10.32 10.97
CA THR A 34 4.79 -11.18 10.23
C THR A 34 3.70 -10.37 9.56
N ASP A 35 2.97 -10.99 8.63
CA ASP A 35 1.77 -10.42 7.99
C ASP A 35 0.74 -9.92 9.01
N VAL A 36 0.62 -10.61 10.16
CA VAL A 36 -0.27 -10.24 11.26
C VAL A 36 0.16 -8.93 11.91
N ASP A 37 1.47 -8.74 12.13
CA ASP A 37 2.00 -7.50 12.71
C ASP A 37 1.72 -6.31 11.76
N ILE A 38 1.83 -6.51 10.45
CA ILE A 38 1.56 -5.48 9.43
C ILE A 38 0.06 -5.13 9.40
N LEU A 39 -0.82 -6.14 9.41
CA LEU A 39 -2.28 -5.95 9.48
C LEU A 39 -2.66 -5.15 10.72
N GLN A 40 -2.13 -5.53 11.89
CA GLN A 40 -2.41 -4.86 13.15
C GLN A 40 -1.91 -3.41 13.14
N TRP A 41 -0.71 -3.16 12.61
CA TRP A 41 -0.16 -1.81 12.49
C TRP A 41 -1.04 -0.92 11.61
N ALA A 42 -1.45 -1.41 10.43
CA ALA A 42 -2.26 -0.64 9.49
C ALA A 42 -3.64 -0.30 10.08
N ASN A 43 -4.32 -1.29 10.67
CA ASN A 43 -5.62 -1.08 11.33
C ASN A 43 -5.50 -0.10 12.51
N SER A 44 -4.47 -0.26 13.35
CA SER A 44 -4.24 0.66 14.47
C SER A 44 -3.97 2.08 13.99
N LYS A 45 -3.21 2.24 12.91
CA LYS A 45 -2.87 3.55 12.34
C LYS A 45 -4.10 4.27 11.76
N VAL A 46 -4.95 3.55 11.05
CA VAL A 46 -6.23 4.06 10.51
C VAL A 46 -7.20 4.39 11.65
N SER A 47 -7.35 3.50 12.63
CA SER A 47 -8.24 3.72 13.79
C SER A 47 -7.84 4.96 14.61
N ASN A 48 -6.54 5.17 14.84
CA ASN A 48 -6.02 6.36 15.53
C ASN A 48 -6.27 7.67 14.78
N SER A 49 -6.57 7.63 13.48
CA SER A 49 -6.95 8.81 12.70
C SER A 49 -8.43 9.18 12.80
N GLY A 50 -9.23 8.39 13.53
CA GLY A 50 -10.67 8.56 13.68
C GLY A 50 -11.52 7.81 12.66
N SER A 51 -10.90 7.07 11.73
CA SER A 51 -11.64 6.22 10.79
C SER A 51 -12.08 4.89 11.43
N GLN A 52 -13.21 4.37 10.95
CA GLN A 52 -13.75 3.07 11.31
C GLN A 52 -13.36 1.96 10.33
N SER A 53 -12.61 2.28 9.26
CA SER A 53 -12.20 1.28 8.28
C SER A 53 -11.13 0.34 8.86
N CYS A 54 -11.29 -0.96 8.61
CA CYS A 54 -10.35 -1.99 9.01
C CYS A 54 -10.30 -3.10 7.95
N MET A 55 -9.20 -3.84 7.93
CA MET A 55 -9.02 -5.02 7.07
C MET A 55 -8.70 -6.25 7.92
N ASN A 56 -9.33 -7.39 7.60
CA ASN A 56 -9.05 -8.65 8.30
C ASN A 56 -7.92 -9.45 7.65
N SER A 57 -7.69 -9.23 6.35
CA SER A 57 -6.61 -9.86 5.60
C SER A 57 -6.22 -9.00 4.40
N PHE A 58 -5.04 -9.27 3.81
CA PHE A 58 -4.63 -8.62 2.56
C PHE A 58 -5.48 -9.00 1.34
N LYS A 59 -6.39 -9.98 1.47
CA LYS A 59 -7.31 -10.45 0.42
C LYS A 59 -8.78 -10.09 0.75
N ASP A 60 -8.99 -9.16 1.67
CA ASP A 60 -10.32 -8.78 2.11
C ASP A 60 -11.04 -7.97 1.03
N LYS A 61 -12.24 -8.39 0.63
CA LYS A 61 -13.06 -7.73 -0.42
C LYS A 61 -13.37 -6.26 -0.09
N SER A 62 -13.38 -5.90 1.19
CA SER A 62 -13.52 -4.52 1.64
C SER A 62 -12.41 -3.59 1.13
N LEU A 63 -11.26 -4.13 0.73
CA LEU A 63 -10.16 -3.35 0.16
C LEU A 63 -10.43 -2.93 -1.30
N SER A 64 -11.45 -3.47 -1.97
CA SER A 64 -11.69 -3.31 -3.42
C SER A 64 -11.93 -1.86 -3.84
N ASP A 65 -12.57 -1.05 -3.01
CA ASP A 65 -12.86 0.37 -3.23
C ASP A 65 -11.65 1.29 -3.03
N ARG A 66 -10.59 0.76 -2.41
CA ARG A 66 -9.34 1.43 -1.99
C ARG A 66 -9.50 2.54 -0.97
N ILE A 67 -10.66 2.63 -0.32
CA ILE A 67 -10.94 3.63 0.71
C ILE A 67 -10.01 3.43 1.91
N PHE A 68 -9.78 2.18 2.33
CA PHE A 68 -8.84 1.86 3.40
C PHE A 68 -7.43 2.38 3.12
N PHE A 69 -6.90 2.17 1.90
CA PHE A 69 -5.56 2.63 1.53
C PHE A 69 -5.46 4.17 1.50
N ARG A 70 -6.51 4.86 1.03
CA ARG A 70 -6.60 6.32 1.13
C ARG A 70 -6.47 6.77 2.59
N GLU A 71 -7.24 6.15 3.48
CA GLU A 71 -7.26 6.51 4.91
C GLU A 71 -5.93 6.19 5.59
N LEU A 72 -5.31 5.06 5.25
CA LEU A 72 -3.98 4.72 5.70
C LEU A 72 -2.96 5.78 5.27
N LEU A 73 -2.94 6.19 3.99
CA LEU A 73 -2.04 7.25 3.52
C LEU A 73 -2.31 8.59 4.21
N SER A 74 -3.58 8.95 4.43
CA SER A 74 -3.95 10.17 5.15
C SER A 74 -3.52 10.12 6.61
N SER A 75 -3.62 8.97 7.27
CA SER A 75 -3.16 8.77 8.65
C SER A 75 -1.63 8.86 8.82
N VAL A 76 -0.88 8.57 7.75
CA VAL A 76 0.59 8.70 7.72
C VAL A 76 1.00 10.14 7.41
N GLN A 77 0.40 10.76 6.40
CA GLN A 77 0.67 12.13 6.01
C GLN A 77 -0.62 12.82 5.53
N PRO A 78 -1.33 13.53 6.44
CA PRO A 78 -2.65 14.11 6.14
C PRO A 78 -2.66 15.04 4.93
N ARG A 79 -1.58 15.79 4.71
CA ARG A 79 -1.46 16.77 3.63
C ARG A 79 -1.18 16.17 2.25
N ALA A 80 -0.88 14.87 2.17
CA ALA A 80 -0.54 14.23 0.91
C ALA A 80 -1.77 13.77 0.11
N VAL A 81 -2.92 13.63 0.77
CA VAL A 81 -4.15 13.08 0.17
C VAL A 81 -5.16 14.21 -0.05
N ASN A 82 -5.68 14.30 -1.27
CA ASN A 82 -6.80 15.16 -1.62
C ASN A 82 -8.07 14.30 -1.69
N TRP A 83 -8.96 14.51 -0.72
CA TRP A 83 -10.21 13.74 -0.58
C TRP A 83 -11.16 13.91 -1.77
N ASN A 84 -11.08 15.02 -2.51
CA ASN A 84 -11.94 15.30 -3.65
C ASN A 84 -11.60 14.46 -4.89
N LEU A 85 -10.42 13.81 -4.91
CA LEU A 85 -9.96 13.00 -6.04
C LEU A 85 -10.28 11.51 -5.87
N VAL A 86 -10.70 11.08 -4.68
CA VAL A 86 -11.05 9.68 -4.43
C VAL A 86 -12.56 9.48 -4.52
N THR A 87 -12.98 8.55 -5.37
CA THR A 87 -14.38 8.21 -5.62
C THR A 87 -14.85 7.11 -4.67
N LYS A 88 -16.14 6.74 -4.74
CA LYS A 88 -16.71 5.66 -3.92
C LYS A 88 -16.21 4.26 -4.28
N GLY A 89 -15.56 4.08 -5.44
CA GLY A 89 -14.99 2.78 -5.82
C GLY A 89 -16.03 1.70 -6.12
N VAL A 90 -17.23 2.08 -6.61
CA VAL A 90 -18.32 1.13 -6.89
C VAL A 90 -18.14 0.49 -8.27
N THR A 91 -17.79 1.30 -9.27
CA THR A 91 -17.54 0.80 -10.64
C THR A 91 -16.07 0.41 -10.84
N ASP A 92 -15.78 -0.46 -11.79
CA ASP A 92 -14.39 -0.85 -12.08
C ASP A 92 -13.53 0.33 -12.54
N GLN A 93 -14.13 1.28 -13.25
CA GLN A 93 -13.47 2.52 -13.63
C GLN A 93 -13.11 3.37 -12.39
N GLU A 94 -14.02 3.50 -11.43
CA GLU A 94 -13.76 4.18 -10.16
C GLU A 94 -12.66 3.49 -9.35
N LYS A 95 -12.70 2.17 -9.23
CA LYS A 95 -11.66 1.38 -8.54
C LYS A 95 -10.29 1.57 -9.18
N LYS A 96 -10.22 1.57 -10.52
CA LYS A 96 -8.99 1.80 -11.27
C LYS A 96 -8.44 3.22 -11.07
N MET A 97 -9.32 4.23 -11.08
CA MET A 97 -8.94 5.62 -10.78
C MET A 97 -8.40 5.75 -9.35
N ASN A 98 -9.10 5.18 -8.36
CA ASN A 98 -8.67 5.19 -6.97
C ASN A 98 -7.30 4.49 -6.80
N ALA A 99 -7.11 3.31 -7.42
CA ALA A 99 -5.84 2.58 -7.35
C ALA A 99 -4.69 3.38 -7.97
N THR A 100 -4.90 3.98 -9.14
CA THR A 100 -3.91 4.83 -9.82
C THR A 100 -3.50 6.02 -8.94
N TYR A 101 -4.49 6.68 -8.33
CA TYR A 101 -4.27 7.80 -7.44
C TYR A 101 -3.46 7.39 -6.21
N ILE A 102 -3.83 6.30 -5.53
CA ILE A 102 -3.17 5.82 -4.32
C ILE A 102 -1.72 5.43 -4.57
N ILE A 103 -1.44 4.73 -5.69
CA ILE A 103 -0.07 4.41 -6.10
C ILE A 103 0.74 5.70 -6.29
N SER A 104 0.14 6.72 -6.94
CA SER A 104 0.81 7.99 -7.22
C SER A 104 1.16 8.75 -5.93
N ILE A 105 0.24 8.79 -4.96
CA ILE A 105 0.49 9.43 -3.66
C ILE A 105 1.51 8.66 -2.84
N ALA A 106 1.42 7.34 -2.80
CA ALA A 106 2.39 6.54 -2.06
C ALA A 106 3.81 6.69 -2.65
N ARG A 107 3.97 6.74 -3.97
CA ARG A 107 5.25 7.09 -4.62
C ARG A 107 5.72 8.50 -4.24
N LYS A 108 4.82 9.48 -4.22
CA LYS A 108 5.12 10.85 -3.78
C LYS A 108 5.60 10.90 -2.31
N LEU A 109 5.12 10.00 -1.47
CA LEU A 109 5.57 9.84 -0.09
C LEU A 109 6.90 9.06 0.06
N GLY A 110 7.49 8.62 -1.05
CA GLY A 110 8.75 7.88 -1.06
C GLY A 110 8.58 6.35 -0.99
N CYS A 111 7.35 5.82 -1.07
CA CYS A 111 7.15 4.38 -1.15
C CYS A 111 7.65 3.86 -2.51
N SER A 112 8.51 2.84 -2.48
CA SER A 112 8.95 2.16 -3.69
C SER A 112 7.92 1.11 -4.12
N ILE A 113 7.01 1.50 -5.00
CA ILE A 113 5.90 0.64 -5.47
C ILE A 113 6.15 0.17 -6.90
N PHE A 114 6.16 -1.16 -7.06
CA PHE A 114 6.29 -1.84 -8.35
C PHE A 114 4.96 -2.39 -8.89
N LEU A 115 3.87 -2.23 -8.13
CA LEU A 115 2.53 -2.65 -8.51
C LEU A 115 1.93 -1.70 -9.56
N LEU A 116 1.18 -2.28 -10.49
CA LEU A 116 0.27 -1.59 -11.40
C LEU A 116 -1.11 -1.43 -10.73
N PRO A 117 -1.92 -0.43 -11.13
CA PRO A 117 -3.30 -0.32 -10.68
C PRO A 117 -4.10 -1.61 -10.88
N GLU A 118 -3.85 -2.30 -12.00
CA GLU A 118 -4.45 -3.58 -12.38
C GLU A 118 -4.17 -4.67 -11.33
N ASP A 119 -2.93 -4.77 -10.85
CA ASP A 119 -2.53 -5.74 -9.82
C ASP A 119 -3.30 -5.54 -8.50
N ILE A 120 -3.66 -4.29 -8.18
CA ILE A 120 -4.44 -4.01 -6.98
C ILE A 120 -5.91 -4.41 -7.22
N THR A 121 -6.46 -4.12 -8.42
CA THR A 121 -7.84 -4.46 -8.83
C THR A 121 -8.11 -5.95 -9.00
N GLU A 122 -7.12 -6.75 -9.40
CA GLU A 122 -7.31 -8.18 -9.64
C GLU A 122 -7.20 -9.04 -8.37
N VAL A 123 -6.52 -8.55 -7.34
CA VAL A 123 -6.22 -9.31 -6.12
C VAL A 123 -7.36 -9.29 -5.09
N VAL A 124 -8.40 -8.46 -5.29
CA VAL A 124 -9.47 -8.20 -4.30
C VAL A 124 -10.87 -8.33 -4.87
#